data_AF-A0A2E5MHR4-F1
#
_entry.id   AF-A0A2E5MHR4-F1
#
_cell.length_a   1.000
_cell.length_b   1.000
_cell.length_c   1.000
_cell.angle_alpha   90.00
_cell.angle_beta   90.00
_cell.angle_gamma   90.00
#
_symmetry.space_group_name_H-M   'P 1'
#
loop_
_entity.id
_entity.type
_entity.pdbx_description
1 polymer ?
#
loop_
_entity_poly.entity_id
_entity_poly.type
_entity_poly.pdbx_seq_one_letter_code
_entity_poly.pdbx_strand_id
1 'polypeptide(L)' 'MLVHEQQVRLTQRERQVLLELTGQDPSGIRTREELRDYAETYLAEADQDADTLKRLKAVLTKYLMAI' A
#
# COMPACT_ATOMS: atom_id res chain seq x y z
N MET A 1 -0.57 1.49 24.73
CA MET A 1 -0.54 2.72 23.90
C MET A 1 -1.53 2.50 22.76
N LEU A 2 -2.55 3.36 22.66
CA LEU A 2 -3.60 3.24 21.65
C LEU A 2 -3.01 3.55 20.27
N VAL A 3 -2.62 2.51 19.53
CA VAL A 3 -2.47 2.61 18.09
C VAL A 3 -3.87 2.94 17.59
N HIS A 4 -4.09 4.18 17.15
CA HIS A 4 -5.32 4.54 16.45
C HIS A 4 -5.30 3.78 15.14
N GLU A 5 -5.81 2.54 15.18
CA GLU A 5 -5.93 1.65 14.03
C GLU A 5 -6.92 2.30 13.05
N GLN A 6 -6.39 3.18 12.21
CA GLN A 6 -7.08 3.66 11.04
C GLN A 6 -7.19 2.47 10.09
N GLN A 7 -8.27 1.71 10.27
CA GLN A 7 -8.63 0.59 9.43
C GLN A 7 -8.76 1.08 7.99
N VAL A 8 -7.98 0.49 7.10
CA VAL A 8 -8.05 0.77 5.67
C VAL A 8 -8.85 -0.35 5.03
N ARG A 9 -9.97 0.02 4.42
CA ARG A 9 -10.69 -0.91 3.55
C ARG A 9 -10.26 -0.66 2.11
N LEU A 10 -9.33 -1.48 1.64
CA LEU A 10 -8.95 -1.52 0.23
C LEU A 10 -10.12 -2.05 -0.59
N THR A 11 -10.54 -1.29 -1.61
CA THR A 11 -11.51 -1.80 -2.58
C THR A 11 -10.87 -2.91 -3.43
N GLN A 12 -11.69 -3.70 -4.11
CA GLN A 12 -11.20 -4.76 -4.98
C GLN A 12 -10.25 -4.24 -6.08
N ARG A 13 -10.52 -3.03 -6.60
CA ARG A 13 -9.62 -2.36 -7.56
C ARG A 13 -8.27 -2.03 -6.95
N GLU A 14 -8.24 -1.51 -5.72
CA GLU A 14 -6.98 -1.15 -5.06
C GLU A 14 -6.17 -2.39 -4.71
N ARG A 15 -6.84 -3.48 -4.33
CA ARG A 15 -6.18 -4.79 -4.17
C ARG A 15 -5.63 -5.32 -5.48
N GLN A 16 -6.37 -5.22 -6.58
CA GLN A 16 -5.86 -5.65 -7.87
C GLN A 16 -4.66 -4.80 -8.30
N VAL A 17 -4.72 -3.48 -8.12
CA VAL A 17 -3.60 -2.58 -8.44
C VAL A 17 -2.38 -2.90 -7.59
N LEU A 18 -2.53 -3.11 -6.28
CA LEU A 18 -1.41 -3.49 -5.42
C LEU A 18 -0.83 -4.86 -5.83
N LEU A 19 -1.67 -5.84 -6.14
CA LEU A 19 -1.24 -7.15 -6.64
C LEU A 19 -0.49 -7.04 -7.97
N GLU A 20 -0.98 -6.24 -8.92
CA GLU A 20 -0.30 -6.04 -10.21
C GLU A 20 1.01 -5.28 -10.08
N LEU A 21 1.05 -4.29 -9.18
CA LEU A 21 2.26 -3.51 -8.95
C LEU A 21 3.31 -4.35 -8.26
N THR A 22 2.94 -5.09 -7.22
CA THR A 22 3.91 -5.72 -6.30
C THR A 22 4.05 -7.23 -6.45
N GLY A 23 3.14 -7.89 -7.18
CA GLY A 23 3.08 -9.35 -7.28
C GLY A 23 2.64 -10.07 -6.01
N GLN A 24 2.44 -9.36 -4.89
CA GLN A 24 2.01 -9.92 -3.61
C GLN A 24 0.51 -9.67 -3.38
N ASP A 25 -0.13 -10.57 -2.64
CA ASP A 25 -1.55 -10.45 -2.33
C ASP A 25 -1.79 -9.44 -1.19
N PRO A 26 -2.52 -8.34 -1.44
CA PRO A 26 -2.78 -7.29 -0.45
C PRO A 26 -4.05 -7.56 0.37
N SER A 27 -4.65 -8.76 0.31
CA SER A 27 -5.89 -9.08 1.04
C SER A 27 -5.68 -9.15 2.56
N GLY A 28 -4.43 -9.30 2.99
CA GLY A 28 -4.03 -9.25 4.40
C GLY A 28 -4.02 -7.82 4.99
N ILE A 29 -3.91 -6.79 4.15
CA ILE A 29 -3.73 -5.41 4.61
C ILE A 29 -5.05 -4.85 5.13
N ARG A 30 -5.11 -4.58 6.44
CA ARG A 30 -6.32 -4.07 7.13
C ARG A 30 -6.10 -2.71 7.78
N THR A 31 -4.85 -2.30 7.95
CA THR A 31 -4.47 -1.05 8.62
C THR A 31 -3.61 -0.15 7.73
N ARG A 32 -3.58 1.15 8.05
CA ARG A 32 -2.66 2.11 7.39
C ARG A 32 -1.20 1.74 7.61
N GLU A 33 -0.87 1.18 8.77
CA GLU A 33 0.48 0.71 9.08
C GLU A 33 0.88 -0.48 8.21
N GLU A 34 0.04 -1.51 8.11
CA GLU A 34 0.32 -2.65 7.22
C GLU A 34 0.47 -2.22 5.76
N LEU A 35 -0.36 -1.27 5.30
CA LEU A 35 -0.25 -0.75 3.94
C LEU A 35 1.08 -0.01 3.72
N ARG A 36 1.55 0.71 4.74
CA ARG A 36 2.82 1.43 4.71
C ARG A 36 3.99 0.46 4.74
N ASP A 37 3.98 -0.51 5.65
CA ASP A 37 5.02 -1.52 5.81
C ASP A 37 5.16 -2.38 4.53
N TYR A 38 4.02 -2.76 3.94
CA TYR A 38 3.96 -3.44 2.66
C TYR A 38 4.65 -2.64 1.55
N ALA A 39 4.34 -1.35 1.45
CA ALA A 39 4.96 -0.50 0.45
C ALA A 39 6.44 -0.21 0.74
N GLU A 40 6.85 -0.04 2.01
CA GLU A 40 8.25 0.14 2.38
C GLU A 40 9.08 -1.11 2.06
N THR A 41 8.54 -2.30 2.33
CA THR A 41 9.14 -3.58 1.95
C THR A 41 9.31 -3.68 0.44
N TYR A 42 8.27 -3.33 -0.31
CA TYR A 42 8.33 -3.33 -1.78
C TYR A 42 9.29 -2.28 -2.35
N LEU A 43 9.35 -1.09 -1.74
CA LEU A 43 10.28 -0.01 -2.10
C LEU A 43 11.74 -0.36 -1.84
N ALA A 44 12.00 -1.26 -0.87
CA ALA A 44 13.35 -1.72 -0.54
C ALA A 44 13.89 -2.73 -1.56
N GLU A 45 13.04 -3.38 -2.34
CA GLU A 45 13.49 -4.20 -3.46
C GLU A 45 14.04 -3.28 -4.57
N ALA A 46 15.34 -3.37 -4.84
CA ALA A 46 16.09 -2.34 -5.56
C ALA A 46 15.80 -2.24 -7.09
N ASP A 47 14.88 -3.04 -7.62
CA ASP A 47 14.60 -3.17 -9.06
C ASP A 47 13.17 -2.77 -9.40
N GLN A 48 12.76 -1.55 -9.00
CA GLN A 48 11.40 -1.07 -9.26
C GLN A 48 11.35 -0.01 -10.34
N ASP A 49 10.45 -0.25 -11.30
CA ASP A 49 10.13 0.69 -12.37
C ASP A 49 9.56 2.00 -11.79
N ALA A 50 10.02 3.13 -12.33
CA ALA A 50 9.62 4.44 -11.82
C ALA A 50 8.10 4.68 -11.94
N ASP A 51 7.44 4.06 -12.92
CA ASP A 51 5.97 4.15 -13.07
C ASP A 51 5.26 3.38 -11.95
N THR A 52 5.76 2.19 -11.61
CA THR A 52 5.25 1.35 -10.51
C THR A 52 5.35 2.07 -9.17
N LEU A 53 6.52 2.68 -8.91
CA LEU A 53 6.76 3.49 -7.71
C LEU A 53 5.80 4.68 -7.60
N LYS A 54 5.55 5.35 -8.72
CA LYS A 54 4.64 6.51 -8.78
C LYS A 54 3.20 6.10 -8.50
N ARG A 55 2.73 4.98 -9.05
CA ARG A 55 1.39 4.44 -8.80
C ARG A 55 1.23 3.98 -7.36
N LEU A 56 2.21 3.27 -6.81
CA LEU A 56 2.19 2.83 -5.42
C LEU A 56 2.12 4.04 -4.48
N LYS A 57 2.97 5.06 -4.69
CA LYS A 57 2.92 6.31 -3.91
C LYS A 57 1.59 7.05 -4.05
N ALA A 58 0.93 7.02 -5.21
CA ALA A 58 -0.38 7.64 -5.39
C ALA A 58 -1.46 6.93 -4.56
N VAL A 59 -1.45 5.59 -4.53
CA VAL A 59 -2.34 4.78 -3.69
C VAL A 59 -2.06 5.08 -2.21
N LEU A 60 -0.79 5.06 -1.79
CA LEU A 60 -0.41 5.39 -0.41
C LEU A 60 -0.84 6.79 -0.03
N THR A 61 -0.61 7.79 -0.88
CA THR A 61 -1.02 9.19 -0.63
C THR A 61 -2.53 9.28 -0.40
N LYS A 62 -3.34 8.56 -1.18
CA LYS A 62 -4.81 8.54 -0.99
C LYS A 62 -5.23 8.05 0.40
N TYR A 63 -4.50 7.10 0.97
CA TYR A 63 -4.81 6.50 2.27
C TYR A 63 -4.08 7.13 3.45
N LEU A 64 -2.88 7.68 3.22
CA LEU A 64 -2.03 8.29 4.23
C LEU A 64 -2.25 9.80 4.36
N MET A 65 -2.78 10.45 3.34
CA MET A 65 -3.06 11.89 3.31
C MET A 65 -4.54 12.20 3.55
N ALA A 66 -5.38 11.18 3.74
CA ALA A 66 -6.68 11.33 4.39
C ALA A 66 -6.42 11.68 5.87
N ILE A 67 -6.23 12.97 6.14
CA ILE A 67 -6.25 13.63 7.43
C ILE A 67 -7.24 14.78 7.29
#